data_AF-A0A2G9SQR4-F1
#
_entry.id   AF-A0A2G9SQR4-F1
#
_cell.length_a   1.000
_cell.length_b   1.000
_cell.length_c   1.000
_cell.angle_alpha   90.00
_cell.angle_beta   90.00
_cell.angle_gamma   90.00
#
_symmetry.space_group_name_H-M   'P 1'
#
loop_
_entity.id
_entity.type
_entity.pdbx_description
1 polymer ?
#
loop_
_entity_poly.entity_id
_entity_poly.type
_entity_poly.pdbx_seq_one_letter_code
_entity_poly.pdbx_strand_id
1 'polypeptide(L)'
;MKEVQVYTRVNNRWSGDCLQIEVRYLPSVYTAKATIYLTHSLSSDERTALEQTVLNIFEERLKADFKRQLEATEEISGFLESGSLVKLSACLSRYMLRVLANASCKWDIAID
;
A
#
# COMPACT_ATOMS: atom_id res chain seq x y z
N MET A 1 -9.11 23.24 11.56
CA MET A 1 -8.55 21.91 11.26
C MET A 1 -7.10 22.07 10.83
N LYS A 2 -6.15 21.37 11.46
CA LYS A 2 -4.77 21.30 10.96
C LYS A 2 -4.75 20.29 9.83
N GLU A 3 -4.35 20.71 8.63
CA GLU A 3 -4.19 19.79 7.51
C GLU A 3 -2.95 18.91 7.76
N VAL A 4 -3.13 17.59 7.77
CA VAL A 4 -2.03 16.65 7.98
C VAL A 4 -1.32 16.42 6.65
N GLN A 5 -0.04 16.75 6.59
CA GLN A 5 0.81 16.39 5.44
C GLN A 5 1.40 15.01 5.64
N VAL A 6 1.04 14.08 4.77
CA VAL A 6 1.59 12.71 4.73
C VAL A 6 2.56 12.61 3.55
N TYR A 7 3.76 12.07 3.78
CA TYR A 7 4.75 11.80 2.75
C TYR A 7 5.02 10.30 2.66
N THR A 8 5.45 9.82 1.49
CA THR A 8 5.76 8.40 1.26
C THR A 8 7.26 8.23 1.02
N ARG A 9 7.84 7.16 1.58
CA ARG A 9 9.13 6.61 1.16
C ARG A 9 8.90 5.22 0.64
N VAL A 10 9.23 5.00 -0.63
CA VAL A 10 8.98 3.76 -1.34
C VAL A 10 10.28 2.96 -1.43
N ASN A 11 10.18 1.66 -1.20
CA ASN A 11 11.20 0.68 -1.53
C ASN A 11 10.51 -0.47 -2.25
N ASN A 12 10.84 -0.68 -3.51
CA ASN A 12 10.31 -1.76 -4.31
C ASN A 12 11.43 -2.52 -5.01
N ARG A 13 11.22 -3.83 -5.19
CA ARG A 13 12.17 -4.68 -5.88
C ARG A 13 11.48 -5.86 -6.56
N TRP A 14 12.04 -6.25 -7.69
CA TRP A 14 11.74 -7.51 -8.34
C TRP A 14 12.76 -8.57 -7.94
N SER A 15 12.30 -9.78 -7.67
CA SER A 15 13.13 -10.98 -7.51
C SER A 15 12.50 -12.12 -8.30
N GLY A 16 13.02 -12.40 -9.49
CA GLY A 16 12.39 -13.33 -10.43
C GLY A 16 10.99 -12.86 -10.81
N ASP A 17 9.98 -13.67 -10.50
CA ASP A 17 8.55 -13.42 -10.74
C ASP A 17 7.82 -12.88 -9.49
N CYS A 18 8.58 -12.36 -8.52
CA CYS A 18 8.06 -11.78 -7.30
C CYS A 18 8.32 -10.27 -7.27
N LEU A 19 7.26 -9.49 -7.07
CA LEU A 19 7.32 -8.06 -6.79
C LEU A 19 7.10 -7.83 -5.30
N GLN A 20 8.04 -7.12 -4.67
CA GLN A 20 7.93 -6.66 -3.29
C GLN A 20 7.90 -5.14 -3.27
N ILE A 21 6.91 -4.58 -2.58
CA ILE A 21 6.74 -3.14 -2.37
C ILE A 21 6.59 -2.88 -0.89
N GLU A 22 7.34 -1.92 -0.37
CA GLU A 22 7.26 -1.39 0.98
C GLU A 22 7.13 0.13 0.89
N VAL A 23 6.12 0.70 1.53
CA VAL A 23 5.87 2.14 1.57
C VAL A 23 5.71 2.60 3.01
N ARG A 24 6.57 3.52 3.43
CA ARG A 24 6.51 4.16 4.74
C ARG A 24 5.80 5.51 4.64
N TYR A 25 4.82 5.75 5.51
CA TYR A 25 4.00 6.97 5.53
C TYR A 25 4.47 7.90 6.65
N LEU A 26 5.17 8.98 6.33
CA LEU A 26 5.70 9.96 7.31
C LEU A 26 4.70 11.12 7.53
N PRO A 27 4.65 11.74 8.73
CA PRO A 27 5.52 11.52 9.89
C PRO A 27 5.15 10.29 10.74
N SER A 28 4.04 9.62 10.43
CA SER A 28 3.66 8.35 11.02
C SER A 28 4.78 7.29 10.89
N VAL A 29 4.86 6.35 11.84
CA VAL A 29 5.82 5.23 11.77
C VAL A 29 5.31 4.08 10.88
N TYR A 30 4.15 4.25 10.26
CA TYR A 30 3.45 3.18 9.55
C TYR A 30 4.14 2.79 8.25
N THR A 31 4.24 1.49 8.05
CA THR A 31 4.83 0.87 6.87
C THR A 31 3.83 -0.13 6.29
N ALA A 32 3.40 0.12 5.06
CA ALA A 32 2.55 -0.82 4.33
C ALA A 32 3.40 -1.61 3.33
N LYS A 33 3.13 -2.91 3.23
CA LYS A 33 3.88 -3.86 2.38
C LYS A 33 2.93 -4.63 1.47
N ALA A 34 3.40 -4.94 0.27
CA ALA A 34 2.78 -5.91 -0.62
C ALA A 34 3.86 -6.85 -1.18
N THR A 35 3.54 -8.14 -1.23
CA THR A 35 4.31 -9.13 -1.97
C THR A 35 3.39 -9.79 -2.98
N ILE A 36 3.80 -9.83 -4.25
CA ILE A 36 3.02 -10.38 -5.36
C ILE A 36 3.87 -11.44 -6.06
N TYR A 37 3.37 -12.66 -6.10
CA TYR A 37 3.96 -13.81 -6.78
C TYR A 37 3.20 -14.09 -8.07
N LEU A 38 3.84 -13.89 -9.21
CA LEU A 38 3.23 -14.20 -10.51
C LEU A 38 3.28 -15.70 -10.78
N THR A 39 2.26 -16.23 -11.45
CA THR A 39 2.23 -17.64 -11.88
C THR A 39 3.01 -17.88 -13.17
N HIS A 40 3.28 -16.81 -13.92
CA HIS A 40 4.02 -16.82 -15.18
C HIS A 40 4.88 -15.57 -15.27
N SER A 41 5.99 -15.66 -16.01
CA SER A 41 6.83 -14.49 -16.25
C SER A 41 6.11 -13.50 -17.17
N LEU A 42 6.00 -12.27 -16.70
CA LEU A 42 5.56 -11.13 -17.49
C LEU A 42 6.73 -10.53 -18.27
N SER A 43 6.42 -9.87 -19.39
CA SER A 43 7.38 -9.03 -20.12
C SER A 43 7.83 -7.82 -19.28
N SER A 44 8.91 -7.16 -19.67
CA SER A 44 9.42 -5.98 -18.95
C SER A 44 8.39 -4.85 -18.85
N ASP A 45 7.63 -4.63 -19.91
CA ASP A 45 6.61 -3.57 -19.96
C ASP A 45 5.44 -3.90 -19.04
N GLU A 46 4.98 -5.16 -19.04
CA GLU A 46 3.93 -5.63 -18.14
C GLU A 46 4.36 -5.59 -16.67
N ARG A 47 5.62 -5.95 -16.37
CA ARG A 47 6.19 -5.82 -15.01
C ARG A 47 6.17 -4.38 -14.55
N THR A 48 6.60 -3.45 -15.41
CA THR A 48 6.62 -2.01 -15.11
C THR A 48 5.20 -1.47 -14.91
N ALA A 49 4.25 -1.86 -15.77
CA ALA A 49 2.86 -1.45 -15.65
C ALA A 49 2.20 -1.98 -14.37
N LEU A 50 2.45 -3.24 -14.01
CA LEU A 50 1.97 -3.83 -12.77
C LEU A 50 2.56 -3.12 -11.55
N GLU A 51 3.87 -2.90 -11.55
CA GLU A 51 4.57 -2.18 -10.48
C GLU A 51 3.97 -0.79 -10.28
N GLN A 52 3.82 0.01 -11.34
CA GLN A 52 3.23 1.35 -11.25
C GLN A 52 1.78 1.29 -10.76
N THR A 53 0.99 0.31 -11.22
CA THR A 53 -0.39 0.17 -10.78
C THR A 53 -0.48 -0.11 -9.29
N VAL A 54 0.39 -0.98 -8.77
CA VAL A 54 0.44 -1.28 -7.34
C VAL A 54 0.98 -0.09 -6.56
N LEU A 55 2.04 0.59 -7.03
CA LEU A 55 2.55 1.81 -6.40
C LEU A 55 1.49 2.90 -6.28
N ASN A 56 0.66 3.10 -7.31
CA ASN A 56 -0.45 4.06 -7.27
C ASN A 56 -1.48 3.71 -6.17
N ILE A 57 -1.69 2.42 -5.87
CA ILE A 57 -2.53 2.02 -4.73
C ILE A 57 -1.94 2.54 -3.42
N PHE A 58 -0.63 2.39 -3.20
CA PHE A 58 0.02 2.82 -1.97
C PHE A 58 0.13 4.35 -1.87
N GLU A 59 0.61 4.99 -2.93
CA GLU A 59 0.98 6.41 -2.89
C GLU A 59 -0.19 7.36 -3.09
N GLU A 60 -1.28 6.93 -3.73
CA GLU A 60 -2.47 7.75 -3.90
C GLU A 60 -3.60 7.30 -2.99
N ARG A 61 -4.09 6.08 -3.18
CA ARG A 61 -5.34 5.62 -2.53
C ARG A 61 -5.14 5.39 -1.04
N LEU A 62 -4.17 4.55 -0.68
CA LEU A 62 -3.90 4.22 0.71
C LEU A 62 -3.36 5.44 1.46
N LYS A 63 -2.54 6.28 0.82
CA LYS A 63 -2.09 7.56 1.39
C LYS A 63 -3.25 8.49 1.74
N ALA A 64 -4.23 8.63 0.84
CA ALA A 64 -5.42 9.45 1.08
C ALA A 64 -6.27 8.89 2.22
N ASP A 65 -6.43 7.56 2.28
CA ASP A 65 -7.13 6.89 3.37
C ASP A 65 -6.40 7.08 4.71
N PHE A 66 -5.06 6.98 4.74
CA PHE A 66 -4.23 7.27 5.90
C PHE A 66 -4.42 8.71 6.39
N LYS A 67 -4.31 9.69 5.47
CA LYS A 67 -4.51 11.11 5.80
C LYS A 67 -5.89 11.32 6.42
N ARG A 68 -6.94 10.76 5.82
CA ARG A 68 -8.31 10.86 6.34
C ARG A 68 -8.46 10.25 7.73
N GLN A 69 -7.85 9.09 8.00
CA GLN A 69 -7.90 8.48 9.33
C GLN A 69 -7.19 9.37 10.36
N LEU A 70 -5.97 9.83 10.06
CA LEU A 70 -5.20 10.73 10.96
C LEU A 70 -5.94 12.04 11.26
N GLU A 71 -6.63 12.61 10.27
CA GLU A 71 -7.44 13.82 10.46
C GLU A 71 -8.72 13.56 11.27
N ALA A 72 -9.29 12.36 11.18
CA ALA A 72 -10.53 11.98 11.86
C ALA A 72 -10.32 11.55 13.31
N THR A 73 -9.17 10.97 13.66
CA THR A 73 -8.90 10.50 15.03
C THR A 73 -8.45 11.61 16.00
N GLU A 74 -8.19 12.84 15.55
CA GLU A 74 -7.64 13.95 16.38
C GLU A 74 -6.48 13.49 17.30
N GLU A 75 -5.69 12.50 16.87
CA GLU A 75 -4.97 11.64 17.80
C GLU A 75 -3.82 12.37 18.51
N ILE A 76 -3.95 12.40 19.83
CA ILE A 76 -3.19 13.17 20.83
C ILE A 76 -1.68 12.82 20.85
N SER A 77 -1.23 11.86 20.05
CA SER A 77 0.17 11.38 20.03
C SER A 77 0.69 10.87 18.68
N GLY A 78 -0.05 11.02 17.58
CA GLY A 78 0.43 10.69 16.23
C GLY A 78 0.42 9.20 15.84
N PHE A 79 -0.33 8.36 16.55
CA PHE A 79 -0.51 6.94 16.25
C PHE A 79 -1.99 6.60 16.09
N LEU A 80 -2.34 5.97 14.98
CA LEU A 80 -3.62 5.29 14.72
C LEU A 80 -3.87 4.14 15.69
N GLU A 81 -5.06 4.14 16.30
CA GLU A 81 -5.62 2.99 17.00
C GLU A 81 -5.68 1.72 16.11
N SER A 82 -5.60 0.55 16.75
CA SER A 82 -5.64 -0.76 16.07
C SER A 82 -6.88 -0.93 15.18
N GLY A 83 -8.02 -0.36 15.55
CA GLY A 83 -9.24 -0.39 14.72
C GLY A 83 -9.10 0.36 13.40
N SER A 84 -8.34 1.46 13.37
CA SER A 84 -8.05 2.23 12.16
C SER A 84 -7.09 1.49 11.23
N LEU A 85 -6.09 0.81 11.79
CA LEU A 85 -5.17 -0.04 11.01
C LEU A 85 -5.89 -1.22 10.35
N VAL A 86 -6.83 -1.87 11.06
CA VAL A 86 -7.66 -2.95 10.48
C VAL A 86 -8.49 -2.43 9.30
N LYS A 87 -9.08 -1.24 9.42
CA LYS A 87 -9.84 -0.61 8.31
C LYS A 87 -8.95 -0.31 7.11
N LEU A 88 -7.75 0.24 7.34
CA LEU A 88 -6.78 0.52 6.27
C LEU A 88 -6.31 -0.76 5.58
N SER A 89 -6.03 -1.82 6.33
CA SER A 89 -5.68 -3.13 5.78
C SER A 89 -6.81 -3.71 4.92
N ALA A 90 -8.07 -3.57 5.35
CA ALA A 90 -9.23 -3.96 4.56
C ALA A 90 -9.41 -3.11 3.29
N CYS A 91 -9.10 -1.81 3.34
CA CYS A 91 -9.08 -0.95 2.14
C CYS A 91 -7.99 -1.39 1.16
N LEU A 92 -6.76 -1.59 1.63
CA LEU A 92 -5.64 -2.06 0.81
C LEU A 92 -5.97 -3.41 0.15
N SER A 93 -6.49 -4.39 0.91
CA SER A 93 -6.95 -5.68 0.38
C SER A 93 -7.93 -5.52 -0.79
N ARG A 94 -8.91 -4.61 -0.65
CA ARG A 94 -9.92 -4.37 -1.69
C ARG A 94 -9.32 -3.69 -2.93
N TYR A 95 -8.37 -2.78 -2.77
CA TYR A 95 -7.68 -2.17 -3.91
C TYR A 95 -6.82 -3.19 -4.66
N MET A 96 -6.05 -3.99 -3.93
CA MET A 96 -5.23 -5.07 -4.48
C MET A 96 -6.09 -6.09 -5.23
N LEU A 97 -7.18 -6.56 -4.62
CA LEU A 97 -8.10 -7.48 -5.27
C LEU A 97 -8.65 -6.92 -6.59
N ARG A 98 -9.04 -5.64 -6.64
CA ARG A 98 -9.59 -5.02 -7.86
C ARG A 98 -8.59 -4.95 -9.00
N VAL A 99 -7.32 -4.69 -8.69
CA VAL A 99 -6.25 -4.57 -9.70
C VAL A 99 -5.71 -5.95 -10.11
N LEU A 100 -5.60 -6.87 -9.15
CA LEU A 100 -4.97 -8.16 -9.35
C LEU A 100 -5.96 -9.29 -9.65
N ALA A 101 -7.28 -9.06 -9.60
CA ALA A 101 -8.28 -10.09 -9.85
C ALA A 101 -8.08 -10.82 -11.19
N ASN A 102 -7.63 -10.09 -12.21
CA ASN A 102 -7.39 -10.64 -13.54
C ASN A 102 -5.94 -11.10 -13.74
N ALA A 103 -5.04 -10.77 -12.81
CA ALA A 103 -3.66 -11.24 -12.85
C ALA A 103 -3.60 -12.64 -12.23
N SER A 104 -3.09 -13.62 -12.99
CA SER A 104 -2.83 -14.95 -12.44
C SER A 104 -1.66 -14.87 -11.45
N CYS A 105 -1.95 -14.52 -10.20
CA CYS A 105 -0.95 -14.27 -9.16
C CYS A 105 -1.47 -14.65 -7.77
N LYS A 106 -0.55 -14.83 -6.82
CA LYS A 106 -0.84 -14.86 -5.38
C LYS A 106 -0.24 -13.61 -4.78
N TRP A 107 -0.90 -13.00 -3.80
CA TRP A 107 -0.40 -11.80 -3.17
C TRP A 107 -0.69 -11.80 -1.67
N ASP A 108 0.13 -11.06 -0.94
CA ASP A 108 0.03 -10.83 0.50
C ASP A 108 0.31 -9.36 0.81
N ILE A 109 -0.29 -8.85 1.88
CA ILE A 109 -0.12 -7.46 2.32
C ILE A 109 -0.01 -7.36 3.84
N ALA A 110 0.66 -6.32 4.30
CA ALA A 110 0.72 -5.99 5.72
C ALA A 110 0.75 -4.46 5.92
N ILE A 111 0.27 -4.00 7.07
CA ILE A 111 0.44 -2.63 7.55
C ILE A 111 0.94 -2.75 9.00
N ASP A 112 2.17 -2.29 9.22
CA ASP A 112 2.87 -2.28 10.51
C ASP A 112 2.99 -0.84 11.03
#